data_AF-A0A3C0UH14-F1
#
_entry.id   AF-A0A3C0UH14-F1
#
_cell.length_a   1.000
_cell.length_b   1.000
_cell.length_c   1.000
_cell.angle_alpha   90.00
_cell.angle_beta   90.00
_cell.angle_gamma   90.00
#
_symmetry.space_group_name_H-M   'P 1'
#
loop_
_entity.id
_entity.type
_entity.pdbx_description
1 polymer ?
#
loop_
_entity_poly.entity_id
_entity_poly.type
_entity_poly.pdbx_seq_one_letter_code
_entity_poly.pdbx_strand_id
1 'polypeptide(L)'
;MRTGRFLILLGILFLGTFLWAAGNSLLTFVSPQLPVKELSAKIGQMQETAKEFPSLWDRLYRVVAFKSAVEAKLNKKTYVPLSDIPLTLQQAIIAVEDNRFYRHMGFDIEGIIRAALVNMQSGELMEGGSTITQQLIKNLFLTNDRTMGRKVEELILSIVMEMRYSKEEIMEMYLNTIYFGSNAYGIGPATYVYFGKTPPKLTLAESTLLAGLPNAPSLYSPYEDFKAAKERQAIVLQTMVRHGFIGPNQALEAKLVPINLAR
;
A
#
# COMPACT_ATOMS: atom_id res chain seq x y z
N MET A 1 11.46 -0.61 -27.90
CA MET A 1 10.54 -0.69 -26.73
C MET A 1 9.44 -1.78 -26.83
N ARG A 2 9.50 -2.76 -27.75
CA ARG A 2 8.47 -3.82 -27.89
C ARG A 2 8.85 -5.20 -27.33
N THR A 3 10.14 -5.50 -27.23
CA THR A 3 10.67 -6.81 -26.80
C THR A 3 10.60 -7.03 -25.29
N GLY A 4 10.87 -6.00 -24.48
CA GLY A 4 10.76 -6.09 -23.01
C GLY A 4 9.34 -6.38 -22.51
N ARG A 5 8.32 -5.82 -23.18
CA ARG A 5 6.91 -6.08 -22.87
C ARG A 5 6.50 -7.52 -23.15
N PHE A 6 7.04 -8.12 -24.20
CA PHE A 6 6.77 -9.52 -24.56
C PHE A 6 7.42 -10.49 -23.57
N LEU A 7 8.67 -10.24 -23.16
CA LEU A 7 9.39 -11.08 -22.20
C LEU A 7 8.76 -11.05 -20.80
N ILE A 8 8.22 -9.91 -20.37
CA ILE A 8 7.52 -9.79 -19.09
C ILE A 8 6.16 -10.50 -19.14
N LEU A 9 5.40 -10.38 -20.25
CA LEU A 9 4.16 -11.14 -20.44
C LEU A 9 4.41 -12.66 -20.49
N LEU A 10 5.51 -13.07 -21.12
CA LEU A 10 5.94 -14.48 -21.13
C LEU A 10 6.33 -14.95 -19.72
N GLY A 11 6.98 -14.10 -18.92
CA GLY A 11 7.31 -14.37 -17.52
C GLY A 11 6.08 -14.49 -16.63
N ILE A 12 5.05 -13.65 -16.83
CA ILE A 12 3.77 -13.73 -16.12
C ILE A 12 3.00 -14.99 -16.53
N LEU A 13 2.99 -15.33 -17.82
CA LEU A 13 2.39 -16.56 -18.33
C LEU A 13 3.12 -17.78 -17.74
N PHE A 14 4.44 -17.77 -17.75
CA PHE A 14 5.28 -18.82 -17.18
C PHE A 14 5.03 -18.97 -15.67
N LEU A 15 5.00 -17.88 -14.91
CA LEU A 15 4.75 -17.92 -13.46
C LEU A 15 3.32 -18.39 -13.15
N GLY A 16 2.33 -17.99 -13.96
CA GLY A 16 0.96 -18.49 -13.87
C GLY A 16 0.87 -19.99 -14.16
N THR A 17 1.55 -20.47 -15.20
CA THR A 17 1.62 -21.91 -15.51
C THR A 17 2.44 -22.69 -14.50
N PHE A 18 3.49 -22.10 -13.92
CA PHE A 18 4.33 -22.71 -12.91
C PHE A 18 3.59 -22.84 -11.58
N LEU A 19 2.80 -21.84 -11.19
CA LEU A 19 1.93 -21.93 -10.00
C LEU A 19 0.76 -22.90 -10.21
N TRP A 20 0.22 -22.98 -11.43
CA TRP A 20 -0.78 -23.99 -11.80
C TRP A 20 -0.21 -25.42 -11.77
N ALA A 21 1.00 -25.62 -12.33
CA ALA A 21 1.69 -26.90 -12.32
C ALA A 21 2.16 -27.30 -10.90
N ALA A 22 2.76 -26.36 -10.15
CA ALA A 22 3.23 -26.56 -8.78
C ALA A 22 2.08 -26.90 -7.82
N GLY A 23 0.93 -26.23 -7.97
CA GLY A 23 -0.30 -26.55 -7.23
C GLY A 23 -0.79 -27.98 -7.48
N ASN A 24 -0.72 -28.45 -8.73
CA ASN A 24 -1.08 -29.83 -9.07
C ASN A 24 -0.07 -30.87 -8.55
N SER A 25 1.24 -30.59 -8.61
CA SER A 25 2.26 -31.51 -8.10
C SER A 25 2.30 -31.60 -6.56
N LEU A 26 1.88 -30.55 -5.85
CA LEU A 26 1.71 -30.60 -4.39
C LEU A 26 0.51 -31.50 -4.00
N LEU A 27 -0.56 -31.50 -4.80
CA LEU A 27 -1.75 -32.35 -4.60
C LEU A 27 -1.45 -33.84 -4.84
N THR A 28 -0.52 -34.16 -5.75
CA THR A 28 -0.11 -35.54 -6.02
C THR A 28 0.85 -36.11 -4.96
N PHE A 29 1.57 -35.26 -4.23
CA PHE A 29 2.52 -35.72 -3.19
C PHE A 29 1.84 -36.06 -1.85
N VAL A 30 0.59 -35.60 -1.64
CA VAL A 30 -0.20 -35.84 -0.42
C VAL A 30 -1.10 -37.09 -0.53
N SER A 31 -1.13 -37.77 -1.68
CA SER A 31 -2.20 -38.75 -1.98
C SER A 31 -1.68 -40.15 -2.31
N PRO A 32 -1.31 -40.98 -1.31
CA PRO A 32 -1.49 -42.42 -1.47
C PRO A 32 -2.54 -43.04 -0.53
N GLN A 33 -3.10 -42.32 0.46
CA GLN A 33 -3.89 -42.97 1.52
C GLN A 33 -5.18 -42.25 1.99
N LEU A 34 -5.87 -41.49 1.13
CA LEU A 34 -7.15 -40.88 1.51
C LEU A 34 -8.33 -41.58 0.81
N PRO A 35 -9.38 -42.00 1.55
CA PRO A 35 -10.53 -42.68 0.96
C PRO A 35 -11.29 -41.73 0.03
N VAL A 36 -11.52 -42.19 -1.21
CA VAL A 36 -12.12 -41.44 -2.34
C VAL A 36 -13.42 -40.72 -1.96
N LYS A 37 -14.17 -41.26 -1.00
CA LYS A 37 -15.45 -40.71 -0.52
C LYS A 37 -15.27 -39.41 0.26
N GLU A 38 -14.28 -39.34 1.15
CA GLU A 38 -13.96 -38.10 1.89
C GLU A 38 -13.36 -37.04 0.98
N LEU A 39 -12.55 -37.46 -0.01
CA LEU A 39 -12.01 -36.56 -1.02
C LEU A 39 -13.12 -35.97 -1.89
N SER A 40 -14.13 -36.77 -2.30
CA SER A 40 -15.27 -36.28 -3.08
C SER A 40 -16.13 -35.27 -2.31
N ALA A 41 -16.33 -35.47 -1.00
CA ALA A 41 -17.02 -34.53 -0.13
C ALA A 41 -16.21 -33.23 0.04
N LYS A 42 -14.89 -33.33 0.22
CA LYS A 42 -13.99 -32.17 0.30
C LYS A 42 -13.92 -31.39 -1.01
N ILE A 43 -13.93 -32.08 -2.16
CA ILE A 43 -13.97 -31.46 -3.50
C ILE A 43 -15.31 -30.74 -3.71
N GLY A 44 -16.43 -31.33 -3.31
CA GLY A 44 -17.74 -30.69 -3.35
C GLY A 44 -17.82 -29.44 -2.49
N GLN A 45 -17.27 -29.51 -1.26
CA GLN A 45 -17.20 -28.38 -0.34
C GLN A 45 -16.24 -27.28 -0.84
N MET A 46 -15.12 -27.66 -1.49
CA MET A 46 -14.21 -26.76 -2.20
C MET A 46 -14.85 -26.13 -3.44
N GLN A 47 -15.78 -26.82 -4.12
CA GLN A 47 -16.52 -26.29 -5.27
C GLN A 47 -17.58 -25.26 -4.86
N GLU A 48 -18.22 -25.42 -3.71
CA GLU A 48 -19.11 -24.39 -3.14
C GLU A 48 -18.34 -23.18 -2.64
N THR A 49 -17.20 -23.36 -1.96
CA THR A 49 -16.33 -22.23 -1.61
C THR A 49 -15.71 -21.57 -2.85
N ALA A 50 -15.42 -22.32 -3.92
CA ALA A 50 -14.96 -21.75 -5.19
C ALA A 50 -16.04 -20.96 -5.95
N LYS A 51 -17.34 -21.17 -5.68
CA LYS A 51 -18.43 -20.32 -6.19
C LYS A 51 -18.48 -18.95 -5.50
N GLU A 52 -17.97 -18.83 -4.28
CA GLU A 52 -17.85 -17.54 -3.57
C GLU A 52 -16.63 -16.73 -3.99
N PHE A 53 -15.60 -17.37 -4.57
CA PHE A 53 -14.46 -16.66 -5.14
C PHE A 53 -14.75 -16.27 -6.59
N PRO A 54 -14.72 -14.98 -6.96
CA PRO A 54 -14.97 -14.58 -8.34
C PRO A 54 -13.93 -15.23 -9.26
N SER A 55 -14.42 -15.75 -10.39
CA SER A 55 -13.66 -16.58 -11.31
C SER A 55 -12.44 -15.85 -11.87
N LEU A 56 -11.45 -16.59 -12.38
CA LEU A 56 -10.29 -15.99 -13.05
C LEU A 56 -10.71 -15.01 -14.16
N TRP A 57 -11.86 -15.24 -14.80
CA TRP A 57 -12.47 -14.39 -15.82
C TRP A 57 -13.07 -13.10 -15.25
N ASP A 58 -13.62 -13.10 -14.05
CA ASP A 58 -14.04 -11.88 -13.35
C ASP A 58 -12.84 -11.05 -12.89
N ARG A 59 -11.74 -11.71 -12.52
CA ARG A 59 -10.44 -11.07 -12.25
C ARG A 59 -9.84 -10.47 -13.52
N LEU A 60 -9.94 -11.16 -14.66
CA LEU A 60 -9.51 -10.68 -15.98
C LEU A 60 -10.39 -9.54 -16.53
N TYR A 61 -11.72 -9.61 -16.38
CA TYR A 61 -12.64 -8.52 -16.76
C TYR A 61 -12.35 -7.24 -15.97
N ARG A 62 -12.00 -7.37 -14.68
CA ARG A 62 -11.51 -6.26 -13.86
C ARG A 62 -10.18 -5.68 -14.33
N VAL A 63 -9.36 -6.40 -15.10
CA VAL A 63 -8.13 -5.84 -15.70
C VAL A 63 -8.43 -5.03 -16.97
N VAL A 64 -9.51 -5.36 -17.68
CA VAL A 64 -10.00 -4.60 -18.86
C VAL A 64 -10.80 -3.37 -18.42
N ALA A 65 -11.69 -3.52 -17.44
CA ALA A 65 -12.45 -2.44 -16.81
C ALA A 65 -11.72 -1.83 -15.59
N PHE A 66 -10.41 -2.05 -15.47
CA PHE A 66 -9.63 -1.69 -14.27
C PHE A 66 -9.76 -0.22 -13.91
N LYS A 67 -9.67 0.65 -14.92
CA LYS A 67 -9.81 2.09 -14.69
C LYS A 67 -11.18 2.46 -14.11
N SER A 68 -12.25 1.92 -14.68
CA SER A 68 -13.61 2.13 -14.17
C SER A 68 -13.80 1.56 -12.75
N ALA A 69 -13.19 0.41 -12.45
CA ALA A 69 -13.25 -0.18 -11.12
C ALA A 69 -12.51 0.68 -10.07
N VAL A 70 -11.35 1.24 -10.44
CA VAL A 70 -10.62 2.20 -9.60
C VAL A 70 -11.45 3.47 -9.40
N GLU A 71 -11.93 4.08 -10.48
CA GLU A 71 -12.73 5.32 -10.43
C GLU A 71 -14.00 5.18 -9.59
N ALA A 72 -14.65 4.01 -9.60
CA ALA A 72 -15.83 3.72 -8.78
C ALA A 72 -15.53 3.67 -7.28
N LYS A 73 -14.27 3.43 -6.89
CA LYS A 73 -13.82 3.38 -5.49
C LYS A 73 -13.33 4.72 -4.95
N LEU A 74 -12.99 5.67 -5.82
CA LEU A 74 -12.48 6.98 -5.40
C LEU A 74 -13.62 7.88 -4.89
N ASN A 75 -13.39 8.52 -3.74
CA ASN A 75 -14.32 9.51 -3.21
C ASN A 75 -14.13 10.86 -3.91
N LYS A 76 -14.93 11.12 -4.95
CA LYS A 76 -14.85 12.35 -5.74
C LYS A 76 -15.20 13.64 -4.98
N LYS A 77 -15.95 13.55 -3.86
CA LYS A 77 -16.41 14.75 -3.13
C LYS A 77 -15.29 15.44 -2.35
N THR A 78 -14.34 14.66 -1.85
CA THR A 78 -13.24 15.14 -1.00
C THR A 78 -11.88 14.92 -1.67
N TYR A 79 -11.89 14.68 -2.97
CA TYR A 79 -10.70 14.38 -3.77
C TYR A 79 -9.88 15.64 -3.96
N VAL A 80 -8.57 15.52 -3.74
CA VAL A 80 -7.62 16.63 -3.83
C VAL A 80 -6.60 16.31 -4.93
N PRO A 81 -6.47 17.15 -5.97
CA PRO A 81 -5.44 16.99 -6.98
C PRO A 81 -4.04 16.99 -6.34
N LEU A 82 -3.12 16.20 -6.87
CA LEU A 82 -1.75 16.07 -6.35
C LEU A 82 -1.02 17.41 -6.35
N SER A 83 -1.34 18.29 -7.31
CA SER A 83 -0.80 19.66 -7.38
C SER A 83 -1.18 20.53 -6.18
N ASP A 84 -2.30 20.23 -5.52
CA ASP A 84 -2.78 20.94 -4.33
C ASP A 84 -2.29 20.28 -3.03
N ILE A 85 -1.57 19.16 -3.13
CA ILE A 85 -0.96 18.48 -1.99
C ILE A 85 0.50 18.93 -1.88
N PRO A 86 0.94 19.48 -0.73
CA PRO A 86 2.32 19.95 -0.58
C PRO A 86 3.35 18.88 -0.90
N LEU A 87 4.37 19.24 -1.67
CA LEU A 87 5.47 18.35 -2.03
C LEU A 87 6.14 17.75 -0.79
N THR A 88 6.22 18.51 0.30
CA THR A 88 6.74 18.05 1.60
C THR A 88 5.96 16.87 2.16
N LEU A 89 4.63 16.86 2.03
CA LEU A 89 3.79 15.73 2.46
C LEU A 89 3.98 14.52 1.55
N GLN A 90 3.99 14.73 0.22
CA GLN A 90 4.24 13.66 -0.74
C GLN A 90 5.58 12.97 -0.46
N GLN A 91 6.63 13.77 -0.26
CA GLN A 91 7.97 13.29 0.09
C GLN A 91 8.03 12.61 1.45
N ALA A 92 7.30 13.12 2.45
CA ALA A 92 7.23 12.50 3.78
C ALA A 92 6.62 11.09 3.72
N ILE A 93 5.52 10.93 2.96
CA ILE A 93 4.88 9.64 2.71
C ILE A 93 5.81 8.71 1.95
N ILE A 94 6.43 9.18 0.86
CA ILE A 94 7.43 8.40 0.12
C ILE A 94 8.56 7.95 1.04
N ALA A 95 9.12 8.85 1.86
CA ALA A 95 10.24 8.52 2.72
C ALA A 95 9.94 7.36 3.67
N VAL A 96 8.75 7.35 4.29
CA VAL A 96 8.41 6.36 5.32
C VAL A 96 7.68 5.12 4.82
N GLU A 97 6.95 5.21 3.71
CA GLU A 97 6.18 4.08 3.18
C GLU A 97 6.92 3.37 2.03
N ASP A 98 7.63 4.11 1.17
CA ASP A 98 8.18 3.58 -0.07
C ASP A 98 9.24 4.51 -0.69
N ASN A 99 10.45 4.55 -0.12
CA ASN A 99 11.49 5.53 -0.49
C ASN A 99 11.97 5.43 -1.95
N ARG A 100 11.67 4.30 -2.59
CA ARG A 100 12.01 3.98 -3.98
C ARG A 100 10.78 4.00 -4.87
N PHE A 101 9.67 4.61 -4.43
CA PHE A 101 8.41 4.64 -5.14
C PHE A 101 8.55 4.90 -6.64
N TYR A 102 9.34 5.90 -7.04
CA TYR A 102 9.54 6.26 -8.46
C TYR A 102 10.48 5.32 -9.25
N ARG A 103 11.10 4.32 -8.62
CA ARG A 103 12.14 3.46 -9.20
C ARG A 103 11.67 2.04 -9.50
N HIS A 104 10.56 1.58 -8.93
CA HIS A 104 10.02 0.23 -9.15
C HIS A 104 8.66 0.24 -9.85
N MET A 105 8.17 -0.93 -10.27
CA MET A 105 6.85 -1.09 -10.92
C MET A 105 5.97 -2.03 -10.08
N GLY A 106 5.31 -1.48 -9.06
CA GLY A 106 4.34 -2.20 -8.24
C GLY A 106 4.93 -2.90 -7.01
N PHE A 107 6.12 -3.48 -7.11
CA PHE A 107 6.79 -4.12 -5.97
C PHE A 107 8.28 -3.82 -5.98
N ASP A 108 8.89 -3.81 -4.79
CA ASP A 108 10.29 -3.44 -4.61
C ASP A 108 11.12 -4.61 -4.05
N ILE A 109 11.82 -5.33 -4.92
CA ILE A 109 12.68 -6.46 -4.52
C ILE A 109 13.80 -5.98 -3.58
N GLU A 110 14.48 -4.89 -3.93
CA GLU A 110 15.58 -4.38 -3.11
C GLU A 110 15.06 -3.82 -1.78
N GLY A 111 13.90 -3.16 -1.80
CA GLY A 111 13.20 -2.71 -0.60
C GLY A 111 12.84 -3.86 0.34
N ILE A 112 12.33 -4.97 -0.21
CA ILE A 112 12.00 -6.19 0.56
C ILE A 112 13.27 -6.78 1.18
N ILE A 113 14.35 -6.95 0.40
CA ILE A 113 15.61 -7.51 0.90
C ILE A 113 16.20 -6.60 1.98
N ARG A 114 16.22 -5.29 1.75
CA ARG A 114 16.71 -4.28 2.71
C ARG A 114 15.90 -4.30 4.00
N ALA A 115 14.57 -4.29 3.91
CA ALA A 115 13.70 -4.35 5.08
C ALA A 115 13.91 -5.66 5.87
N ALA A 116 14.07 -6.80 5.19
CA ALA A 116 14.38 -8.07 5.84
C ALA A 116 15.72 -8.03 6.60
N LEU A 117 16.76 -7.46 5.99
CA LEU A 117 18.07 -7.29 6.65
C LEU A 117 18.00 -6.36 7.86
N VAL A 118 17.33 -5.21 7.74
CA VAL A 118 17.17 -4.24 8.83
C VAL A 118 16.40 -4.87 9.98
N ASN A 119 15.27 -5.51 9.71
CA ASN A 119 14.43 -6.14 10.73
C ASN A 119 15.15 -7.32 11.42
N MET A 120 16.01 -8.04 10.70
CA MET A 120 16.84 -9.12 11.27
C MET A 120 17.94 -8.57 12.19
N GLN A 121 18.53 -7.42 11.85
CA GLN A 121 19.56 -6.77 12.67
C GLN A 121 19.00 -6.09 13.91
N SER A 122 17.83 -5.45 13.81
CA SER A 122 17.18 -4.76 14.93
C SER A 122 16.43 -5.70 15.88
N GLY A 123 16.04 -6.89 15.41
CA GLY A 123 15.15 -7.80 16.15
C GLY A 123 13.70 -7.32 16.23
N GLU A 124 13.36 -6.22 15.55
CA GLU A 124 12.04 -5.59 15.54
C GLU A 124 11.59 -5.32 14.09
N LEU A 125 10.27 -5.38 13.84
CA LEU A 125 9.69 -5.01 12.54
C LEU A 125 9.69 -3.48 12.36
N MET A 126 10.85 -2.92 12.03
CA MET A 126 11.06 -1.48 11.87
C MET A 126 10.64 -0.98 10.48
N GLU A 127 10.82 -1.80 9.44
CA GLU A 127 10.48 -1.44 8.05
C GLU A 127 9.50 -2.42 7.42
N GLY A 128 8.50 -1.85 6.74
CA GLY A 128 7.56 -2.61 5.91
C GLY A 128 8.13 -2.88 4.52
N GLY A 129 7.88 -4.08 3.99
CA GLY A 129 8.28 -4.45 2.63
C GLY A 129 7.21 -4.20 1.55
N SER A 130 6.10 -3.52 1.88
CA SER A 130 5.01 -3.26 0.93
C SER A 130 5.12 -1.88 0.32
N THR A 131 4.93 -1.77 -0.99
CA THR A 131 5.00 -0.50 -1.73
C THR A 131 3.71 0.31 -1.61
N ILE A 132 3.77 1.60 -1.91
CA ILE A 132 2.57 2.47 -1.98
C ILE A 132 1.53 1.90 -2.94
N THR A 133 1.96 1.37 -4.09
CA THR A 133 1.05 0.76 -5.07
C THR A 133 0.35 -0.48 -4.51
N GLN A 134 1.06 -1.35 -3.79
CA GLN A 134 0.43 -2.50 -3.12
C GLN A 134 -0.55 -2.06 -2.04
N GLN A 135 -0.19 -1.05 -1.26
CA GLN A 135 -1.05 -0.50 -0.24
C GLN A 135 -2.32 0.12 -0.84
N LEU A 136 -2.20 0.85 -1.95
CA LEU A 136 -3.35 1.39 -2.70
C LEU A 136 -4.30 0.27 -3.15
N ILE A 137 -3.76 -0.78 -3.79
CA ILE A 137 -4.57 -1.94 -4.22
C ILE A 137 -5.30 -2.59 -3.05
N LYS A 138 -4.60 -2.79 -1.94
CA LYS A 138 -5.19 -3.35 -0.72
C LYS A 138 -6.37 -2.49 -0.26
N ASN A 139 -6.19 -1.17 -0.20
CA ASN A 139 -7.22 -0.23 0.26
C ASN A 139 -8.43 -0.14 -0.69
N LEU A 140 -8.23 -0.29 -2.00
CA LEU A 140 -9.31 -0.18 -2.99
C LEU A 140 -10.15 -1.45 -3.14
N PHE A 141 -9.49 -2.62 -3.11
CA PHE A 141 -10.08 -3.85 -3.64
C PHE A 141 -10.07 -5.04 -2.69
N LEU A 142 -9.20 -5.07 -1.68
CA LEU A 142 -8.96 -6.28 -0.91
C LEU A 142 -9.43 -6.16 0.53
N THR A 143 -9.81 -7.29 1.10
CA THR A 143 -10.13 -7.39 2.52
C THR A 143 -8.86 -7.36 3.37
N ASN A 144 -9.02 -7.16 4.68
CA ASN A 144 -7.90 -7.16 5.63
C ASN A 144 -7.40 -8.58 6.00
N ASP A 145 -7.90 -9.63 5.34
CA ASP A 145 -7.60 -11.02 5.68
C ASP A 145 -6.15 -11.38 5.38
N ARG A 146 -5.38 -11.77 6.40
CA ARG A 146 -3.93 -12.01 6.25
C ARG A 146 -3.59 -13.37 5.62
N THR A 147 -4.01 -13.61 4.38
CA THR A 147 -3.69 -14.84 3.63
C THR A 147 -2.59 -14.61 2.58
N MET A 148 -1.81 -15.66 2.30
CA MET A 148 -0.78 -15.63 1.24
C MET A 148 -1.41 -15.44 -0.15
N GLY A 149 -2.59 -16.02 -0.38
CA GLY A 149 -3.34 -15.83 -1.64
C GLY A 149 -3.69 -14.37 -1.90
N ARG A 150 -4.17 -13.64 -0.88
CA ARG A 150 -4.42 -12.19 -0.98
C ARG A 150 -3.13 -11.41 -1.30
N LYS A 151 -1.99 -11.79 -0.71
CA LYS A 151 -0.72 -11.10 -0.97
C LYS A 151 -0.20 -11.30 -2.41
N VAL A 152 -0.47 -12.46 -3.01
CA VAL A 152 -0.21 -12.69 -4.44
C VAL A 152 -1.14 -11.85 -5.31
N GLU A 153 -2.41 -11.72 -4.92
CA GLU A 153 -3.36 -10.85 -5.63
C GLU A 153 -2.96 -9.37 -5.55
N GLU A 154 -2.51 -8.88 -4.39
CA GLU A 154 -1.90 -7.54 -4.24
C GLU A 154 -0.76 -7.33 -5.23
N LEU A 155 0.15 -8.30 -5.33
CA LEU A 155 1.31 -8.21 -6.22
C LEU A 155 0.86 -8.10 -7.68
N ILE A 156 -0.02 -9.00 -8.14
CA ILE A 156 -0.49 -9.01 -9.53
C ILE A 156 -1.22 -7.69 -9.86
N LEU A 157 -2.15 -7.26 -9.01
CA LEU A 157 -2.92 -6.04 -9.23
C LEU A 157 -2.05 -4.77 -9.11
N SER A 158 -0.99 -4.78 -8.29
CA SER A 158 -0.06 -3.65 -8.22
C SER A 158 0.71 -3.44 -9.52
N ILE A 159 1.11 -4.54 -10.19
CA ILE A 159 1.75 -4.47 -11.50
C ILE A 159 0.75 -3.94 -12.54
N VAL A 160 -0.50 -4.40 -12.51
CA VAL A 160 -1.55 -3.90 -13.41
C VAL A 160 -1.79 -2.41 -13.20
N MET A 161 -1.84 -1.93 -11.95
CA MET A 161 -1.99 -0.51 -11.61
C MET A 161 -0.88 0.32 -12.28
N GLU A 162 0.38 -0.10 -12.14
CA GLU A 162 1.56 0.59 -12.67
C GLU A 162 1.67 0.55 -14.19
N MET A 163 1.00 -0.41 -14.84
CA MET A 163 0.89 -0.45 -16.30
C MET A 163 -0.19 0.49 -16.84
N ARG A 164 -1.14 0.94 -16.01
CA ARG A 164 -2.32 1.70 -16.41
C ARG A 164 -2.31 3.15 -15.96
N TYR A 165 -1.53 3.46 -14.93
CA TYR A 165 -1.43 4.76 -14.28
C TYR A 165 0.04 5.15 -14.10
N SER A 166 0.30 6.44 -14.21
CA SER A 166 1.57 7.07 -13.85
C SER A 166 1.79 7.04 -12.34
N LYS A 167 3.03 7.30 -11.91
CA LYS A 167 3.38 7.35 -10.48
C LYS A 167 2.65 8.49 -9.77
N GLU A 168 2.45 9.60 -10.46
CA GLU A 168 1.73 10.77 -10.00
C GLU A 168 0.25 10.43 -9.77
N GLU A 169 -0.41 9.78 -10.74
CA GLU A 169 -1.80 9.31 -10.57
C GLU A 169 -1.92 8.31 -9.41
N ILE A 170 -0.96 7.39 -9.26
CA ILE A 170 -0.96 6.43 -8.16
C ILE A 170 -0.80 7.13 -6.81
N MET A 171 0.12 8.09 -6.70
CA MET A 171 0.33 8.88 -5.48
C MET A 171 -0.92 9.70 -5.14
N GLU A 172 -1.54 10.34 -6.14
CA GLU A 172 -2.77 11.10 -5.97
C GLU A 172 -3.90 10.23 -5.43
N MET A 173 -4.14 9.07 -6.05
CA MET A 173 -5.14 8.11 -5.59
C MET A 173 -4.81 7.57 -4.18
N TYR A 174 -3.55 7.29 -3.90
CA TYR A 174 -3.11 6.82 -2.59
C TYR A 174 -3.43 7.84 -1.48
N LEU A 175 -2.97 9.08 -1.65
CA LEU A 175 -3.18 10.14 -0.65
C LEU A 175 -4.66 10.47 -0.45
N ASN A 176 -5.52 10.24 -1.46
CA ASN A 176 -6.96 10.42 -1.36
C ASN A 176 -7.73 9.21 -0.81
N THR A 177 -7.08 8.08 -0.58
CA THR A 177 -7.76 6.83 -0.15
C THR A 177 -7.27 6.29 1.19
N ILE A 178 -6.03 6.58 1.58
CA ILE A 178 -5.49 6.07 2.84
C ILE A 178 -6.25 6.60 4.06
N TYR A 179 -6.33 5.77 5.09
CA TYR A 179 -6.93 6.12 6.36
C TYR A 179 -5.91 6.81 7.27
N PHE A 180 -6.19 8.04 7.67
CA PHE A 180 -5.34 8.85 8.55
C PHE A 180 -5.73 8.75 10.03
N GLY A 181 -6.81 8.03 10.38
CA GLY A 181 -7.35 8.02 11.74
C GLY A 181 -8.55 8.96 11.87
N SER A 182 -9.24 8.92 13.01
CA SER A 182 -10.35 9.84 13.33
C SER A 182 -11.44 9.94 12.22
N ASN A 183 -11.76 8.82 11.56
CA ASN A 183 -12.67 8.74 10.41
C ASN A 183 -12.25 9.59 9.18
N ALA A 184 -11.00 10.04 9.12
CA ALA A 184 -10.45 10.76 7.99
C ALA A 184 -9.87 9.79 6.95
N TYR A 185 -10.63 9.57 5.87
CA TYR A 185 -10.18 8.84 4.69
C TYR A 185 -9.77 9.84 3.60
N GLY A 186 -8.51 9.77 3.19
CA GLY A 186 -7.89 10.70 2.26
C GLY A 186 -7.41 11.99 2.91
N ILE A 187 -6.50 12.67 2.21
CA ILE A 187 -5.79 13.83 2.73
C ILE A 187 -6.72 15.02 2.96
N GLY A 188 -7.69 15.27 2.07
CA GLY A 188 -8.64 16.37 2.21
C GLY A 188 -9.33 16.35 3.58
N PRO A 189 -10.08 15.29 3.92
CA PRO A 189 -10.69 15.15 5.24
C PRO A 189 -9.68 15.21 6.40
N ALA A 190 -8.50 14.60 6.24
CA ALA A 190 -7.49 14.58 7.29
C ALA A 190 -6.98 15.98 7.67
N THR A 191 -6.69 16.85 6.70
CA THR A 191 -6.20 18.20 7.02
C THR A 191 -7.24 19.05 7.72
N TYR A 192 -8.52 18.87 7.38
CA TYR A 192 -9.62 19.52 8.10
C TYR A 192 -9.79 18.96 9.51
N VAL A 193 -9.81 17.63 9.65
CA VAL A 193 -9.99 16.96 10.95
C VAL A 193 -8.88 17.30 11.91
N TYR A 194 -7.61 17.31 11.48
CA TYR A 194 -6.48 17.53 12.38
C TYR A 194 -6.11 19.00 12.57
N PHE A 195 -6.27 19.85 11.55
CA PHE A 195 -5.76 21.24 11.59
C PHE A 195 -6.75 22.32 11.17
N GLY A 196 -7.96 21.97 10.74
CA GLY A 196 -8.94 22.93 10.24
C GLY A 196 -8.48 23.65 8.95
N LYS A 197 -7.61 23.00 8.17
CA LYS A 197 -6.94 23.58 6.99
C LYS A 197 -7.24 22.81 5.72
N THR A 198 -7.06 23.49 4.58
CA THR A 198 -6.95 22.85 3.27
C THR A 198 -5.53 22.29 3.06
N PRO A 199 -5.35 21.24 2.24
CA PRO A 199 -4.03 20.63 2.01
C PRO A 199 -2.91 21.58 1.60
N PRO A 200 -3.11 22.57 0.70
CA PRO A 200 -2.04 23.51 0.32
C PRO A 200 -1.49 24.34 1.49
N LYS A 201 -2.22 24.43 2.61
CA LYS A 201 -1.84 25.25 3.79
C LYS A 201 -1.06 24.47 4.84
N LEU A 202 -0.75 23.19 4.61
CA LEU A 202 0.03 22.41 5.57
C LEU A 202 1.47 22.92 5.62
N THR A 203 1.98 23.07 6.84
CA THR A 203 3.41 23.26 7.09
C THR A 203 4.17 21.94 6.97
N LEU A 204 5.50 21.99 6.96
CA LEU A 204 6.34 20.78 7.03
C LEU A 204 6.08 19.97 8.31
N ALA A 205 5.87 20.65 9.45
CA ALA A 205 5.58 19.99 10.72
C ALA A 205 4.24 19.21 10.65
N GLU A 206 3.19 19.85 10.13
CA GLU A 206 1.88 19.21 9.96
C GLU A 206 1.90 18.09 8.92
N SER A 207 2.64 18.29 7.81
CA SER A 207 2.83 17.29 6.76
C SER A 207 3.49 16.02 7.32
N THR A 208 4.57 16.18 8.09
CA THR A 208 5.29 15.05 8.68
C THR A 208 4.53 14.38 9.81
N LEU A 209 3.70 15.12 10.55
CA LEU A 209 2.80 14.51 11.53
C LEU A 209 1.78 13.61 10.83
N LEU A 210 1.10 14.11 9.79
CA LEU A 210 0.12 13.35 9.01
C LEU A 210 0.75 12.12 8.34
N ALA A 211 1.96 12.24 7.79
CA ALA A 211 2.65 11.12 7.16
C ALA A 211 3.01 10.00 8.14
N GLY A 212 3.04 10.28 9.45
CA GLY A 212 3.27 9.28 10.48
C GLY A 212 2.04 8.41 10.79
N LEU A 213 0.83 8.89 10.47
CA LEU A 213 -0.43 8.28 10.92
C LEU A 213 -0.80 6.96 10.22
N PRO A 214 -0.69 6.81 8.89
CA PRO A 214 -1.19 5.62 8.17
C PRO A 214 -0.66 4.28 8.68
N ASN A 215 0.55 4.26 9.25
CA ASN A 215 1.17 3.05 9.78
C ASN A 215 0.38 2.42 10.94
N ALA A 216 -0.12 3.23 11.87
CA ALA A 216 -0.96 2.80 12.97
C ALA A 216 -1.88 3.95 13.42
N PRO A 217 -2.96 4.24 12.67
CA PRO A 217 -3.72 5.48 12.83
C PRO A 217 -4.34 5.66 14.21
N SER A 218 -4.73 4.57 14.87
CA SER A 218 -5.26 4.61 16.23
C SER A 218 -4.19 4.85 17.28
N LEU A 219 -3.00 4.27 17.11
CA LEU A 219 -1.88 4.39 18.06
C LEU A 219 -1.22 5.77 18.00
N TYR A 220 -1.08 6.31 16.78
CA TYR A 220 -0.41 7.58 16.55
C TYR A 220 -1.37 8.76 16.41
N SER A 221 -2.64 8.59 16.77
CA SER A 221 -3.61 9.68 16.75
C SER A 221 -3.17 10.80 17.70
N PRO A 222 -2.93 12.03 17.21
CA PRO A 222 -2.52 13.14 18.07
C PRO A 222 -3.63 13.60 19.03
N TYR A 223 -4.88 13.16 18.82
CA TYR A 223 -5.99 13.38 19.73
C TYR A 223 -6.03 12.39 20.90
N GLU A 224 -5.39 11.23 20.76
CA GLU A 224 -5.35 10.19 21.79
C GLU A 224 -4.03 10.23 22.55
N ASP A 225 -2.91 10.26 21.82
CA ASP A 225 -1.56 10.37 22.37
C ASP A 225 -0.69 11.28 21.49
N PHE A 226 -0.67 12.55 21.86
CA PHE A 226 0.14 13.56 21.16
C PHE A 226 1.64 13.27 21.24
N LYS A 227 2.10 12.67 22.34
CA LYS A 227 3.52 12.35 22.52
C LYS A 227 3.93 11.23 21.56
N ALA A 228 3.16 10.16 21.47
CA ALA A 228 3.39 9.08 20.51
C ALA A 228 3.33 9.60 19.06
N ALA A 229 2.38 10.49 18.75
CA ALA A 229 2.31 11.13 17.44
C ALA A 229 3.57 11.95 17.10
N LYS A 230 4.11 12.71 18.06
CA LYS A 230 5.35 13.49 17.90
C LYS A 230 6.60 12.60 17.80
N GLU A 231 6.64 11.48 18.52
CA GLU A 231 7.71 10.48 18.38
C GLU A 231 7.69 9.85 16.98
N ARG A 232 6.50 9.49 16.48
CA ARG A 232 6.33 9.00 15.12
C ARG A 232 6.70 10.05 14.07
N GLN A 233 6.32 11.32 14.28
CA GLN A 233 6.75 12.43 13.42
C GLN A 233 8.28 12.55 13.37
N ALA A 234 8.97 12.38 14.51
CA ALA A 234 10.42 12.44 14.55
C ALA A 234 11.07 11.34 13.69
N ILE A 235 10.48 10.14 13.64
CA ILE A 235 10.91 9.06 12.74
C ILE A 235 10.70 9.48 11.28
N VAL A 236 9.56 10.08 10.93
CA VAL A 236 9.29 10.59 9.58
C VAL A 236 10.35 11.60 9.17
N LEU A 237 10.60 12.61 10.01
CA LEU A 237 11.60 13.66 9.77
C LEU A 237 13.00 13.07 9.59
N GLN A 238 13.41 12.14 10.45
CA GLN A 238 14.70 11.47 10.35
C GLN A 238 14.83 10.68 9.04
N THR A 239 13.74 10.02 8.62
CA THR A 239 13.70 9.24 7.38
C THR A 239 13.76 10.16 6.14
N MET A 240 13.11 11.32 6.19
CA MET A 240 13.22 12.34 5.15
C MET A 240 14.65 12.89 5.03
N VAL A 241 15.34 13.13 6.15
CA VAL A 241 16.76 13.52 6.15
C VAL A 241 17.63 12.43 5.55
N ARG A 242 17.43 11.16 5.97
CA ARG A 242 18.17 10.00 5.48
C ARG A 242 18.10 9.85 3.96
N HIS A 243 16.95 10.17 3.37
CA HIS A 243 16.74 10.09 1.93
C HIS A 243 16.96 11.42 1.18
N GLY A 244 17.44 12.45 1.88
CA GLY A 244 17.84 13.73 1.27
C GLY A 244 16.67 14.61 0.83
N PHE A 245 15.45 14.38 1.33
CA PHE A 245 14.30 15.23 1.01
C PHE A 245 14.35 16.58 1.75
N ILE A 246 14.94 16.61 2.95
CA ILE A 246 15.14 17.82 3.77
C ILE A 246 16.51 17.79 4.46
N GLY A 247 17.00 18.96 4.86
CA GLY A 247 18.23 19.08 5.64
C GLY A 247 18.03 18.81 7.15
N PRO A 248 19.08 18.44 7.91
CA PRO A 248 18.98 18.20 9.35
C PRO A 248 18.43 19.39 10.15
N ASN A 249 18.82 20.61 9.80
CA ASN A 249 18.34 21.82 10.47
C ASN A 249 16.84 22.03 10.26
N GLN A 250 16.37 21.88 9.02
CA GLN A 250 14.95 21.98 8.69
C GLN A 250 14.11 20.92 9.41
N ALA A 251 14.66 19.70 9.56
CA ALA A 251 14.02 18.65 10.33
C ALA A 251 13.92 18.97 11.83
N LEU A 252 14.99 19.54 12.41
CA LEU A 252 15.00 19.97 13.81
C LEU A 252 13.99 21.10 14.05
N GLU A 253 13.97 22.11 13.19
CA GLU A 253 13.01 23.21 13.24
C GLU A 253 11.57 22.67 13.18
N ALA A 254 11.25 21.84 12.18
CA ALA A 254 9.92 21.26 12.03
C ALA A 254 9.50 20.38 13.22
N LYS A 255 10.45 19.71 13.87
CA LYS A 255 10.20 18.94 15.10
C LYS A 255 9.79 19.84 16.26
N LEU A 256 10.37 21.03 16.37
CA LEU A 256 10.15 21.98 17.47
C LEU A 256 8.95 22.91 17.26
N VAL A 257 8.52 23.10 16.01
CA VAL A 257 7.32 23.90 15.69
C VAL A 257 6.11 23.36 16.46
N PRO A 258 5.42 24.21 17.26
CA PRO A 258 4.17 23.84 17.88
C PRO A 258 3.12 23.50 16.82
N ILE A 259 2.43 22.38 17.00
CA ILE A 259 1.34 21.96 16.12
C ILE A 259 0.04 22.18 16.87
N ASN A 260 -0.79 23.09 16.35
CA ASN A 260 -2.11 23.36 16.89
C ASN A 260 -3.12 22.44 16.21
N LEU A 261 -3.74 21.56 16.99
CA LEU A 261 -4.82 20.73 16.49
C LEU A 261 -6.12 21.53 16.43
N ALA A 262 -7.06 21.09 15.59
CA ALA A 262 -8.33 21.77 15.39
C ALA A 262 -9.33 21.60 16.55
N ARG A 263 -9.05 20.69 17.50
CA ARG A 263 -9.83 20.49 18.73
C ARG A 263 -9.07 21.00 19.95
#